data_AF-F9Q0W9-F1
#
_entry.id   AF-F9Q0W9-F1
#
_cell.length_a   1.000
_cell.length_b   1.000
_cell.length_c   1.000
_cell.angle_alpha   90.00
_cell.angle_beta   90.00
_cell.angle_gamma   90.00
#
_symmetry.space_group_name_H-M   'P 1'
#
loop_
_entity.id
_entity.type
_entity.pdbx_description
1 polymer ?
#
loop_
_entity_poly.entity_id
_entity_poly.type
_entity_poly.pdbx_seq_one_letter_code
_entity_poly.pdbx_strand_id
1 'polypeptide(L)'
;MITSLGSILLEASFFINVVSSLPDVTLDLKEIEQKQIVLTSGKSEITLKGKDSEQYPRIQEISASTPLVLETKLLKKIINETAFAASTQESRPILTGVHFVLSQHKELKTVATDSHRLSQKKLTLEKMEMISMW
;
A
#
# COMPACT_ATOMS: atom_id res chain seq x y z
N MET A 1 8.19 12.93 19.12
CA MET A 1 9.60 12.68 19.50
C MET A 1 9.74 11.18 19.72
N ILE A 2 10.82 10.54 19.26
CA ILE A 2 11.06 9.11 19.52
C ILE A 2 11.95 9.02 20.77
N THR A 3 11.50 8.30 21.80
CA THR A 3 12.24 8.13 23.07
C THR A 3 12.95 6.77 23.15
N SER A 4 12.35 5.72 22.58
CA SER A 4 12.90 4.37 22.53
C SER A 4 12.56 3.71 21.19
N LEU A 5 13.50 2.94 20.64
CA LEU A 5 13.26 2.10 19.45
C LEU A 5 12.56 0.80 19.85
N GLY A 6 11.81 0.21 18.93
CA GLY A 6 11.09 -1.05 19.16
C GLY A 6 10.24 -1.47 17.97
N SER A 7 9.58 -2.63 18.13
CA SER A 7 8.67 -3.20 17.13
C SER A 7 7.61 -4.06 17.81
N ILE A 8 6.36 -3.91 17.38
CA ILE A 8 5.18 -4.53 17.99
C ILE A 8 4.11 -4.77 16.91
N LEU A 9 3.30 -5.83 17.05
CA LEU A 9 2.11 -6.02 16.24
C LEU A 9 0.86 -5.65 17.02
N LEU A 10 -0.08 -4.99 16.35
CA LEU A 10 -1.40 -4.63 16.87
C LEU A 10 -2.47 -5.06 15.85
N GLU A 11 -3.66 -5.39 16.34
CA GLU A 11 -4.81 -5.64 15.46
C GLU A 11 -5.21 -4.34 14.77
N ALA A 12 -4.97 -4.25 13.46
CA ALA A 12 -4.98 -2.99 12.70
C ALA A 12 -6.30 -2.22 12.84
N SER A 13 -7.44 -2.87 12.56
CA SER A 13 -8.76 -2.22 12.64
C SER A 13 -9.08 -1.73 14.05
N PHE A 14 -8.70 -2.51 15.08
CA PHE A 14 -8.96 -2.12 16.46
C PHE A 14 -8.09 -0.94 16.88
N PHE A 15 -6.79 -0.98 16.57
CA PHE A 15 -5.87 0.13 16.83
C PHE A 15 -6.31 1.42 16.13
N ILE A 16 -6.68 1.35 14.85
CA ILE A 16 -7.18 2.52 14.11
C ILE A 16 -8.43 3.11 14.76
N ASN A 17 -9.38 2.26 15.18
CA ASN A 17 -10.60 2.69 15.88
C ASN A 17 -10.31 3.32 17.24
N VAL A 18 -9.36 2.77 17.98
CA VAL A 18 -8.92 3.34 19.27
C VAL A 18 -8.31 4.72 19.04
N VAL A 19 -7.35 4.84 18.12
CA VAL A 19 -6.70 6.12 17.80
C VAL A 19 -7.70 7.16 17.30
N SER A 20 -8.67 6.77 16.46
CA SER A 20 -9.68 7.71 15.94
C SER A 20 -10.66 8.21 17.01
N SER A 21 -10.76 7.51 18.16
CA SER A 21 -11.59 7.91 19.29
C SER A 21 -10.89 8.79 20.33
N LEU A 22 -9.57 9.00 20.21
CA LEU A 22 -8.80 9.76 21.19
C LEU A 22 -9.10 11.27 21.08
N PRO A 23 -9.16 12.00 22.22
CA PRO A 23 -9.67 13.37 22.24
C PRO A 23 -8.64 14.45 21.86
N ASP A 24 -7.34 14.19 21.95
CA ASP A 24 -6.30 15.21 21.80
C ASP A 24 -5.59 15.15 20.44
N VAL A 25 -4.89 16.24 20.11
CA VAL A 25 -4.11 16.40 18.87
C VAL A 25 -2.89 15.46 18.82
N THR A 26 -2.37 15.08 19.99
CA THR A 26 -1.18 14.23 20.13
C THR A 26 -1.44 13.08 21.07
N LEU A 27 -0.78 11.94 20.83
CA LEU A 27 -0.81 10.78 21.70
C LEU A 27 0.62 10.30 22.02
N ASP A 28 0.79 9.74 23.21
CA ASP A 28 1.96 8.94 23.59
C ASP A 28 1.67 7.46 23.37
N LEU A 29 2.63 6.74 22.79
CA LEU A 29 2.57 5.29 22.57
C LEU A 29 3.78 4.64 23.25
N LYS A 30 3.53 3.82 24.27
CA LYS A 30 4.59 3.21 25.08
C LYS A 30 4.40 1.70 25.21
N GLU A 31 5.39 0.93 24.79
CA GLU A 31 5.47 -0.50 25.12
C GLU A 31 5.80 -0.68 26.61
N ILE A 32 5.04 -1.54 27.27
CA ILE A 32 5.26 -1.99 28.64
C ILE A 32 5.47 -3.51 28.64
N GLU A 33 5.35 -4.14 29.81
CA GLU A 33 5.53 -5.58 29.95
C GLU A 33 4.55 -6.40 29.10
N GLN A 34 4.94 -7.63 28.77
CA GLN A 34 4.09 -8.61 28.11
C GLN A 34 3.50 -8.13 26.77
N LYS A 35 4.25 -7.34 26.00
CA LYS A 35 3.82 -6.84 24.67
C LYS A 35 2.53 -6.02 24.74
N GLN A 36 2.32 -5.28 25.82
CA GLN A 36 1.23 -4.31 25.91
C GLN A 36 1.70 -2.93 25.47
N ILE A 37 0.80 -2.17 24.84
CA ILE A 37 1.02 -0.80 24.40
C ILE A 37 0.04 0.10 25.15
N VAL A 38 0.56 1.05 25.90
CA VAL A 38 -0.23 2.10 26.54
C VAL A 38 -0.30 3.30 25.60
N LEU A 39 -1.52 3.69 25.25
CA LEU A 39 -1.84 4.91 24.49
C LEU A 39 -2.34 5.96 25.47
N THR A 40 -1.64 7.08 25.58
CA THR A 40 -2.06 8.21 26.44
C THR A 40 -2.39 9.42 25.58
N SER A 41 -3.56 10.00 25.78
CA SER A 41 -4.05 11.19 25.05
C SER A 41 -4.79 12.08 26.05
N GLY A 42 -4.14 13.13 26.52
CA GLY A 42 -4.68 14.00 27.56
C GLY A 42 -4.95 13.25 28.85
N LYS A 43 -6.23 13.13 29.22
CA LYS A 43 -6.67 12.37 30.42
C LYS A 43 -7.08 10.92 30.09
N SER A 44 -7.08 10.55 28.81
CA SER A 44 -7.43 9.20 28.37
C SER A 44 -6.20 8.31 28.34
N GLU A 45 -6.29 7.14 28.96
CA GLU A 45 -5.28 6.09 28.89
C GLU A 45 -5.94 4.79 28.46
N ILE A 46 -5.39 4.15 27.42
CA ILE A 46 -5.91 2.89 26.87
C ILE A 46 -4.75 1.92 26.68
N THR A 47 -4.89 0.71 27.23
CA THR A 47 -3.90 -0.35 27.07
C THR A 47 -4.36 -1.37 26.04
N LEU A 48 -3.53 -1.60 25.02
CA LEU A 48 -3.74 -2.59 23.97
C LEU A 48 -2.80 -3.78 24.18
N LYS A 49 -3.31 -5.00 23.94
CA LYS A 49 -2.47 -6.19 23.86
C LYS A 49 -1.90 -6.32 22.46
N GLY A 50 -0.59 -6.26 22.34
CA GLY A 50 0.14 -6.53 21.11
C GLY A 50 0.67 -7.96 21.03
N LYS A 51 1.38 -8.24 19.94
CA LYS A 51 2.08 -9.49 19.67
C LYS A 51 3.52 -9.21 19.23
N ASP A 52 4.34 -10.24 19.26
CA ASP A 52 5.73 -10.17 18.81
C ASP A 52 5.81 -9.94 17.29
N SER A 53 6.56 -8.91 16.88
CA SER A 53 6.78 -8.60 15.47
C SER A 53 7.62 -9.61 14.72
N GLU A 54 8.40 -10.45 15.40
CA GLU A 54 9.17 -11.51 14.75
C GLU A 54 8.27 -12.54 14.06
N GLN A 55 6.99 -12.62 14.46
CA GLN A 55 6.00 -13.48 13.84
C GLN A 55 5.45 -12.92 12.51
N TYR A 56 5.72 -11.65 12.19
CA TYR A 56 5.23 -11.03 10.98
C TYR A 56 6.06 -11.46 9.77
N PRO A 57 5.44 -11.89 8.66
CA PRO A 57 6.18 -12.30 7.47
C PRO A 57 7.00 -11.13 6.93
N ARG A 58 8.29 -11.39 6.65
CA ARG A 58 9.15 -10.39 6.01
C ARG A 58 8.66 -10.10 4.61
N ILE A 59 8.55 -8.81 4.29
CA ILE A 59 8.29 -8.37 2.91
C ILE A 59 9.55 -8.71 2.09
N GLN A 60 9.36 -9.35 0.95
CA GLN A 60 10.48 -9.65 0.05
C GLN A 60 10.99 -8.35 -0.57
N GLU A 61 12.29 -8.11 -0.49
CA GLU A 61 12.93 -7.00 -1.19
C GLU A 61 13.01 -7.33 -2.68
N ILE A 62 12.44 -6.45 -3.51
CA ILE A 62 12.55 -6.53 -4.96
C ILE A 62 13.69 -5.59 -5.38
N SER A 63 14.75 -6.16 -5.95
CA SER A 63 15.81 -5.36 -6.57
C SER A 63 15.36 -4.88 -7.95
N ALA A 64 15.14 -3.57 -8.09
CA ALA A 64 14.92 -2.93 -9.38
C ALA A 64 16.17 -2.10 -9.74
N SER A 65 16.89 -2.52 -10.79
CA SER A 65 18.08 -1.79 -11.27
C SER A 65 17.72 -0.51 -12.03
N THR A 66 16.50 -0.39 -12.55
CA THR A 66 16.01 0.81 -13.25
C THR A 66 14.52 0.97 -12.99
N PRO A 67 14.09 2.02 -12.26
CA PRO A 67 12.68 2.24 -11.98
C PRO A 67 11.93 2.78 -13.19
N LEU A 68 10.67 2.38 -13.34
CA LEU A 68 9.71 3.07 -14.20
C LEU A 68 9.00 4.14 -13.36
N VAL A 69 9.23 5.41 -13.68
CA VAL A 69 8.57 6.54 -13.00
C VAL A 69 7.34 6.94 -13.80
N LEU A 70 6.22 7.16 -13.09
CA LEU A 70 4.95 7.62 -13.66
C LEU A 70 4.35 8.67 -12.73
N GLU A 71 3.69 9.68 -13.30
CA GLU A 71 2.85 10.55 -12.49
C GLU A 71 1.77 9.73 -11.78
N THR A 72 1.60 9.94 -10.48
CA THR A 72 0.60 9.22 -9.68
C THR A 72 -0.82 9.45 -10.21
N LYS A 73 -1.12 10.66 -10.71
CA LYS A 73 -2.39 11.00 -11.36
C LYS A 73 -2.59 10.18 -12.63
N LEU A 74 -1.55 9.99 -13.44
CA LEU A 74 -1.60 9.16 -14.65
C LEU A 74 -1.88 7.70 -14.29
N LEU A 75 -1.16 7.13 -13.31
CA LEU A 75 -1.36 5.76 -12.87
C LEU A 75 -2.79 5.53 -12.33
N LYS A 76 -3.29 6.43 -11.49
CA LYS A 76 -4.69 6.39 -11.00
C LYS A 76 -5.70 6.43 -12.15
N LYS A 77 -5.46 7.28 -13.16
CA LYS A 77 -6.31 7.37 -14.35
C LYS A 77 -6.32 6.06 -15.13
N ILE A 78 -5.16 5.45 -15.36
CA ILE A 78 -5.05 4.13 -16.01
C ILE A 78 -5.87 3.09 -15.25
N ILE A 79 -5.67 2.98 -13.93
CA ILE A 79 -6.38 2.00 -13.09
C ILE A 79 -7.89 2.19 -13.18
N ASN A 80 -8.38 3.42 -13.02
CA ASN A 80 -9.82 3.73 -13.11
C ASN A 80 -10.41 3.43 -14.49
N GLU A 81 -9.64 3.60 -15.56
CA GLU A 81 -10.10 3.34 -16.93
C GLU A 81 -10.02 1.87 -17.32
N THR A 82 -9.26 1.01 -16.63
CA THR A 82 -9.11 -0.41 -17.03
C THR A 82 -9.57 -1.43 -15.99
N ALA A 83 -9.31 -1.24 -14.70
CA ALA A 83 -9.49 -2.29 -13.69
C ALA A 83 -10.94 -2.81 -13.57
N PHE A 84 -11.94 -1.97 -13.85
CA PHE A 84 -13.35 -2.39 -13.82
C PHE A 84 -13.69 -3.51 -14.81
N ALA A 85 -12.89 -3.67 -15.88
CA ALA A 85 -13.11 -4.70 -16.89
C ALA A 85 -12.44 -6.03 -16.54
N ALA A 86 -11.64 -6.11 -15.47
CA ALA A 86 -11.07 -7.37 -15.00
C ALA A 86 -12.15 -8.28 -14.42
N SER A 87 -11.95 -9.59 -14.55
CA SER A 87 -12.81 -10.61 -13.94
C SER A 87 -12.71 -10.56 -12.42
N THR A 88 -13.82 -10.79 -11.72
CA THR A 88 -13.82 -11.10 -10.27
C THR A 88 -13.91 -12.60 -10.00
N GLN A 89 -13.87 -13.42 -11.06
CA GLN A 89 -13.91 -14.88 -10.95
C GLN A 89 -12.50 -15.45 -10.79
N GLU A 90 -12.22 -15.95 -9.59
CA GLU A 90 -10.95 -16.60 -9.25
C GLU A 90 -10.71 -17.93 -9.99
N SER A 91 -11.72 -18.47 -10.68
CA SER A 91 -11.57 -19.65 -11.54
C SER A 91 -10.68 -19.39 -12.77
N ARG A 92 -10.45 -18.11 -13.12
CA ARG A 92 -9.54 -17.69 -14.19
C ARG A 92 -8.64 -16.54 -13.71
N PRO A 93 -7.63 -16.80 -12.85
CA PRO A 93 -6.80 -15.77 -12.22
C PRO A 93 -6.08 -14.84 -13.20
N ILE A 94 -5.75 -15.32 -14.40
CA ILE A 94 -5.12 -14.48 -15.44
C ILE A 94 -5.99 -13.28 -15.85
N LEU A 95 -7.31 -13.35 -15.65
CA LEU A 95 -8.26 -12.30 -15.98
C LEU A 95 -8.59 -11.38 -14.80
N THR A 96 -8.13 -11.69 -13.57
CA THR A 96 -8.41 -10.87 -12.38
C THR A 96 -7.45 -9.68 -12.26
N GLY A 97 -6.39 -9.67 -13.06
CA GLY A 97 -5.42 -8.57 -13.15
C GLY A 97 -5.69 -7.60 -14.30
N VAL A 98 -4.95 -6.50 -14.26
CA VAL A 98 -4.76 -5.61 -15.41
C VAL A 98 -3.41 -5.94 -16.04
N HIS A 99 -3.39 -6.23 -17.34
CA HIS A 99 -2.19 -6.55 -18.08
C HIS A 99 -1.46 -5.26 -18.51
N PHE A 100 -0.26 -5.02 -17.99
CA PHE A 100 0.60 -3.88 -18.33
C PHE A 100 1.73 -4.32 -19.26
N VAL A 101 1.90 -3.64 -20.40
CA VAL A 101 2.99 -3.88 -21.35
C VAL A 101 3.63 -2.55 -21.74
N LEU A 102 4.93 -2.41 -21.45
CA LEU A 102 5.76 -1.35 -22.01
C LEU A 102 6.50 -1.89 -23.23
N SER A 103 6.36 -1.22 -24.37
CA SER A 103 7.01 -1.60 -25.62
C SER A 103 7.71 -0.38 -26.23
N GLN A 104 8.70 -0.61 -27.10
CA GLN A 104 9.42 0.45 -27.80
C GLN A 104 9.96 1.56 -26.87
N HIS A 105 10.30 1.20 -25.63
CA HIS A 105 10.78 2.07 -24.54
C HIS A 105 9.81 3.16 -24.04
N LYS A 106 8.67 3.40 -24.70
CA LYS A 106 7.75 4.49 -24.35
C LYS A 106 6.27 4.17 -24.52
N GLU A 107 5.91 3.09 -25.21
CA GLU A 107 4.52 2.78 -25.49
C GLU A 107 3.96 1.87 -24.38
N LEU A 108 3.22 2.46 -23.45
CA LEU A 108 2.53 1.76 -22.38
C LEU A 108 1.12 1.39 -22.83
N LYS A 109 0.84 0.08 -22.85
CA LYS A 109 -0.49 -0.47 -23.10
C LYS A 109 -0.98 -1.18 -21.85
N THR A 110 -2.18 -0.85 -21.41
CA THR A 110 -2.88 -1.57 -20.34
C THR A 110 -4.19 -2.14 -20.81
N VAL A 111 -4.50 -3.37 -20.42
CA VAL A 111 -5.69 -4.12 -20.87
C VAL A 111 -6.28 -4.90 -19.71
N ALA A 112 -7.60 -4.91 -19.59
CA ALA A 112 -8.32 -5.82 -18.71
C ALA A 112 -9.59 -6.32 -19.41
N THR A 113 -10.00 -7.55 -19.10
CA THR A 113 -11.20 -8.17 -19.66
C THR A 113 -11.74 -9.28 -18.74
N ASP A 114 -13.06 -9.43 -18.74
CA ASP A 114 -13.81 -10.47 -18.03
C ASP A 114 -14.41 -11.50 -19.02
N SER A 115 -13.93 -11.52 -20.27
CA SER A 115 -14.46 -12.25 -21.44
C SER A 115 -15.79 -11.76 -22.02
N HIS A 116 -16.45 -10.79 -21.40
CA HIS A 116 -17.68 -10.16 -21.91
C HIS A 116 -17.43 -8.72 -22.39
N ARG A 117 -16.59 -7.98 -21.68
CA ARG A 117 -16.15 -6.63 -22.03
C ARG A 117 -14.63 -6.52 -21.91
N LEU A 118 -14.08 -5.50 -22.56
CA LEU A 118 -12.65 -5.21 -22.53
C LEU A 118 -12.47 -3.70 -22.41
N SER A 119 -11.52 -3.30 -21.58
CA SER A 119 -11.00 -1.94 -21.57
C SER A 119 -9.51 -1.94 -21.91
N GLN A 120 -9.11 -0.94 -22.69
CA GLN A 120 -7.73 -0.75 -23.11
C GLN A 120 -7.35 0.73 -23.04
N LYS A 121 -6.20 1.01 -22.43
CA LYS A 121 -5.56 2.32 -22.48
C LYS A 121 -4.19 2.22 -23.13
N LYS A 122 -3.90 3.14 -24.04
CA LYS A 122 -2.59 3.32 -24.68
C LYS A 122 -2.05 4.71 -24.35
N LEU A 123 -0.77 4.79 -24.04
CA LEU A 123 -0.05 6.00 -23.69
C LEU A 123 1.36 5.95 -24.26
N THR A 124 1.80 7.05 -24.84
CA THR A 124 3.22 7.28 -25.12
C THR A 124 3.79 8.04 -23.92
N LEU A 125 4.71 7.41 -23.20
CA LEU A 125 5.43 8.02 -22.09
C LEU A 125 6.47 8.98 -22.65
N GLU A 126 6.51 10.20 -22.12
CA GLU A 126 7.64 11.08 -22.36
C GLU A 126 8.89 10.49 -21.69
N LYS A 127 10.06 10.75 -22.28
CA LYS A 127 11.32 10.25 -21.78
C LYS A 127 11.53 10.88 -20.41
N MET A 128 11.34 10.10 -19.34
CA MET A 128 11.50 10.61 -18.00
C MET A 128 12.99 10.83 -17.77
N GLU A 129 13.38 12.07 -17.48
CA GLU A 129 14.74 12.35 -17.02
C GLU A 129 15.03 11.49 -15.80
N MET A 130 16.22 10.92 -15.75
CA MET A 130 16.72 10.23 -14.57
C MET A 130 16.63 11.21 -13.41
N ILE A 131 15.63 11.06 -12.55
CA ILE A 131 15.65 11.72 -11.25
C ILE A 131 16.86 11.10 -10.55
N SER A 132 17.95 11.86 -10.46
CA SER A 132 19.10 11.48 -9.66
C SER A 132 18.61 11.36 -8.22
N MET A 133 18.39 10.13 -7.76
CA MET A 133 18.21 9.87 -6.34
C MET A 133 19.58 10.09 -5.69
N TRP A 134 19.73 11.23 -5.02
CA TRP A 134 20.74 11.44 -3.99
C TRP A 134 20.35 10.65 -2.75
#